data_AF-A0A5Q0CB98-F1
#
_entry.id   AF-A0A5Q0CB98-F1
#
_cell.length_a   1.000
_cell.length_b   1.000
_cell.length_c   1.000
_cell.angle_alpha   90.00
_cell.angle_beta   90.00
_cell.angle_gamma   90.00
#
_symmetry.space_group_name_H-M   'P 1'
#
loop_
_entity.id
_entity.type
_entity.pdbx_description
1 polymer ?
#
loop_
_entity_poly.entity_id
_entity_poly.type
_entity_poly.pdbx_seq_one_letter_code
_entity_poly.pdbx_strand_id
1 'polypeptide(L)'
;MIPVSESAPAACARKFSAWIAVESDDDPRAQGDSMSNIIQHPSAIVAVKTHHLHDIDNDTKCRLYSGTVAMASITGASMSRVRDAVRLVRHGAGWVNLRRAPAITKTRDDEIESTLRSLGYAGEWHDIKGRPTLAAYLKQRTGIQQSHPCVVFLGNHRVAISGELFCDVTNNGLMVDIDRAPWRRKKVHRVFVLTHRIPATHIPPKTPSRVQPAHLTAEQKRRIKELDRLFREAVKAETGAMRIKVTATEVFIIRPADTGWTWCGARDGVVDSLLKLQEHGWIGGNTDAAAAYRATMGY
;
A
#
# COMPACT_ATOMS: atom_id res chain seq x y z
N MET A 1 15.43 -63.42 -36.43
CA MET A 1 16.62 -62.92 -37.15
C MET A 1 16.89 -61.49 -36.69
N ILE A 2 18.15 -61.27 -36.30
CA ILE A 2 18.85 -60.09 -35.78
C ILE A 2 19.81 -59.62 -36.90
N PRO A 3 20.15 -58.32 -37.08
CA PRO A 3 21.14 -57.53 -36.30
C PRO A 3 20.55 -56.19 -35.79
N VAL A 4 20.79 -55.61 -34.60
CA VAL A 4 21.97 -55.38 -33.71
C VAL A 4 23.07 -54.47 -34.29
N SER A 5 23.20 -53.28 -33.69
CA SER A 5 24.44 -52.55 -33.31
C SER A 5 24.04 -51.08 -33.07
N GLU A 6 24.01 -50.46 -31.88
CA GLU A 6 24.94 -50.27 -30.74
C GLU A 6 25.47 -48.82 -30.63
N SER A 7 25.38 -48.32 -29.40
CA SER A 7 26.25 -47.33 -28.74
C SER A 7 26.01 -45.81 -28.89
N ALA A 8 25.62 -45.21 -27.76
CA ALA A 8 26.14 -43.91 -27.30
C ALA A 8 27.49 -44.15 -26.55
N PRO A 9 28.32 -43.11 -26.30
CA PRO A 9 28.28 -42.56 -24.93
C PRO A 9 28.56 -41.05 -24.81
N ALA A 10 28.47 -40.63 -23.55
CA ALA A 10 28.47 -39.32 -22.93
C ALA A 10 29.73 -38.43 -23.03
N ALA A 11 29.49 -37.15 -22.70
CA ALA A 11 30.32 -36.23 -21.91
C ALA A 11 31.70 -35.78 -22.42
N CYS A 12 31.87 -34.45 -22.57
CA CYS A 12 32.90 -33.74 -21.78
C CYS A 12 32.78 -32.21 -21.89
N ALA A 13 32.74 -31.58 -20.72
CA ALA A 13 33.04 -30.19 -20.49
C ALA A 13 34.53 -29.88 -20.71
N ARG A 14 34.85 -28.63 -21.11
CA ARG A 14 36.09 -27.87 -20.79
C ARG A 14 35.88 -26.44 -21.30
N LYS A 15 35.78 -25.45 -20.41
CA LYS A 15 36.89 -24.63 -19.86
C LYS A 15 37.72 -23.97 -20.96
N PHE A 16 37.59 -22.65 -21.10
CA PHE A 16 38.71 -21.77 -21.40
C PHE A 16 38.62 -20.53 -20.52
N SER A 17 39.52 -20.50 -19.55
CA SER A 17 39.99 -19.30 -18.82
C SER A 17 41.36 -18.93 -19.38
N ALA A 18 41.86 -17.75 -18.99
CA ALA A 18 43.04 -17.02 -19.47
C ALA A 18 42.72 -16.23 -20.74
N TRP A 19 43.00 -14.93 -20.81
CA TRP A 19 44.33 -14.33 -20.68
C TRP A 19 44.41 -13.17 -19.67
N ILE A 20 45.45 -13.23 -18.81
CA ILE A 20 46.14 -12.07 -18.20
C ILE A 20 47.60 -12.18 -18.63
N ALA A 21 48.14 -11.08 -19.16
CA ALA A 21 49.48 -10.52 -18.94
C ALA A 21 49.63 -9.40 -19.97
N VAL A 22 49.93 -8.16 -19.58
CA VAL A 22 51.27 -7.53 -19.58
C VAL A 22 50.90 -6.02 -19.41
N GLU A 23 51.48 -5.15 -18.59
CA GLU A 23 52.87 -4.92 -18.18
C GLU A 23 52.84 -4.06 -16.90
N SER A 24 53.87 -4.24 -16.07
CA SER A 24 54.22 -3.41 -14.92
C SER A 24 55.11 -2.26 -15.34
N ASP A 25 54.85 -1.05 -14.83
CA ASP A 25 55.88 -0.04 -14.58
C ASP A 25 55.51 0.73 -13.31
N ASP A 26 56.36 0.57 -12.28
CA ASP A 26 56.33 1.31 -11.03
C ASP A 26 56.98 2.69 -11.22
N ASP A 27 56.27 3.77 -10.86
CA ASP A 27 56.89 5.05 -10.56
C ASP A 27 56.18 5.71 -9.35
N PRO A 28 56.84 5.88 -8.19
CA PRO A 28 56.19 6.31 -6.96
C PRO A 28 56.40 7.82 -6.74
N ARG A 29 55.45 8.66 -7.16
CA ARG A 29 55.26 10.05 -6.65
C ARG A 29 54.06 10.74 -7.29
N ALA A 30 52.88 10.60 -6.68
CA ALA A 30 51.81 11.60 -6.74
C ALA A 30 50.73 11.25 -5.70
N GLN A 31 50.87 11.79 -4.49
CA GLN A 31 49.75 11.94 -3.56
C GLN A 31 48.94 13.17 -4.02
N GLY A 32 47.66 12.96 -4.35
CA GLY A 32 46.71 14.01 -4.68
C GLY A 32 45.31 13.46 -4.90
N ASP A 33 44.46 13.60 -3.90
CA ASP A 33 42.98 13.54 -3.89
C ASP A 33 42.28 12.73 -4.99
N SER A 34 42.12 11.42 -4.74
CA SER A 34 41.13 10.60 -5.43
C SER A 34 39.75 10.81 -4.81
N MET A 35 39.04 11.84 -5.27
CA MET A 35 37.58 11.87 -5.19
C MET A 35 37.05 10.75 -6.08
N SER A 36 36.87 9.57 -5.50
CA SER A 36 36.23 8.42 -6.13
C SER A 36 34.82 8.82 -6.60
N ASN A 37 34.72 9.17 -7.89
CA ASN A 37 33.46 9.25 -8.61
C ASN A 37 32.86 7.84 -8.64
N ILE A 38 32.03 7.55 -7.64
CA ILE A 38 31.15 6.38 -7.63
C ILE A 38 30.14 6.60 -8.76
N ILE A 39 30.48 6.11 -9.95
CA ILE A 39 29.51 5.90 -11.01
C ILE A 39 28.52 4.87 -10.45
N GLN A 40 27.34 5.33 -10.04
CA GLN A 40 26.24 4.45 -9.67
C GLN A 40 25.86 3.63 -10.91
N HIS A 41 26.37 2.41 -10.99
CA HIS A 41 25.83 1.41 -11.91
C HIS A 41 24.34 1.23 -11.57
N PRO A 42 23.42 1.28 -12.57
CA PRO A 42 22.01 1.02 -12.33
C PRO A 42 21.89 -0.35 -11.67
N SER A 43 21.41 -0.35 -10.42
CA SER A 43 21.29 -1.54 -9.59
C SER A 43 20.60 -2.64 -10.39
N ALA A 44 21.17 -3.85 -10.34
CA ALA A 44 20.62 -5.04 -10.99
C ALA A 44 19.09 -5.07 -10.83
N ILE A 45 18.38 -5.07 -11.95
CA ILE A 45 16.92 -5.11 -11.95
C ILE A 45 16.52 -6.44 -11.32
N VAL A 46 16.11 -6.40 -10.05
CA VAL A 46 15.73 -7.58 -9.26
C VAL A 46 14.56 -8.28 -9.94
N ALA A 47 14.55 -9.61 -9.95
CA ALA A 47 13.45 -10.40 -10.50
C ALA A 47 12.11 -10.10 -9.78
N VAL A 48 10.99 -10.37 -10.45
CA VAL A 48 9.66 -10.30 -9.82
C VAL A 48 9.58 -11.33 -8.70
N LYS A 49 9.16 -10.90 -7.49
CA LYS A 49 8.92 -11.81 -6.37
C LYS A 49 7.64 -12.61 -6.62
N THR A 50 7.78 -13.89 -6.88
CA THR A 50 6.67 -14.84 -7.00
C THR A 50 6.13 -15.23 -5.64
N HIS A 51 4.87 -15.67 -5.57
CA HIS A 51 4.18 -16.09 -4.34
C HIS A 51 4.23 -15.04 -3.22
N HIS A 52 4.23 -13.77 -3.60
CA HIS A 52 4.40 -12.66 -2.69
C HIS A 52 3.48 -11.52 -3.03
N LEU A 53 2.87 -10.96 -1.99
CA LEU A 53 2.14 -9.71 -1.99
C LEU A 53 2.60 -8.91 -0.77
N HIS A 54 2.16 -7.66 -0.70
CA HIS A 54 2.35 -6.77 0.43
C HIS A 54 1.00 -6.39 1.03
N ASP A 55 0.98 -6.21 2.34
CA ASP A 55 -0.08 -5.45 3.01
C ASP A 55 0.00 -3.98 2.57
N ILE A 56 -1.17 -3.34 2.48
CA ILE A 56 -1.26 -1.97 1.99
C ILE A 56 -0.86 -0.97 3.07
N ASP A 57 0.20 -0.21 2.81
CA ASP A 57 0.48 1.03 3.54
C ASP A 57 -0.40 2.17 3.03
N ASN A 58 -1.52 2.43 3.73
CA ASN A 58 -2.42 3.55 3.44
C ASN A 58 -2.04 4.81 4.22
N ASP A 59 -0.85 5.33 3.95
CA ASP A 59 -0.30 6.59 4.49
C ASP A 59 -1.22 7.81 4.31
N THR A 60 -2.02 7.82 3.23
CA THR A 60 -2.97 8.90 2.95
C THR A 60 -4.23 8.91 3.82
N LYS A 61 -4.55 7.80 4.50
CA LYS A 61 -5.81 7.58 5.22
C LYS A 61 -7.10 7.80 4.39
N CYS A 62 -6.99 7.89 3.07
CA CYS A 62 -8.15 8.06 2.19
C CYS A 62 -8.78 6.70 1.87
N ARG A 63 -10.03 6.73 1.38
CA ARG A 63 -10.74 5.54 0.92
C ARG A 63 -9.92 4.73 -0.08
N LEU A 64 -9.88 3.42 0.13
CA LEU A 64 -9.23 2.46 -0.76
C LEU A 64 -10.09 2.18 -2.00
N TYR A 65 -9.44 2.09 -3.16
CA TYR A 65 -10.07 1.70 -4.42
C TYR A 65 -9.35 0.47 -4.99
N SER A 66 -10.13 -0.45 -5.55
CA SER A 66 -9.69 -1.81 -5.86
C SER A 66 -8.46 -1.88 -6.75
N GLY A 67 -8.40 -1.10 -7.84
CA GLY A 67 -7.22 -1.05 -8.69
C GLY A 67 -5.97 -0.50 -8.00
N THR A 68 -6.09 0.56 -7.20
CA THR A 68 -4.95 1.10 -6.44
C THR A 68 -4.48 0.15 -5.34
N VAL A 69 -5.39 -0.58 -4.70
CA VAL A 69 -5.05 -1.64 -3.73
C VAL A 69 -4.29 -2.75 -4.44
N ALA A 70 -4.78 -3.24 -5.58
CA ALA A 70 -4.08 -4.30 -6.31
C ALA A 70 -2.64 -3.88 -6.68
N MET A 71 -2.45 -2.66 -7.18
CA MET A 71 -1.12 -2.14 -7.53
C MET A 71 -0.21 -1.97 -6.31
N ALA A 72 -0.72 -1.39 -5.21
CA ALA A 72 0.07 -1.23 -3.99
C ALA A 72 0.45 -2.58 -3.36
N SER A 73 -0.45 -3.57 -3.38
CA SER A 73 -0.16 -4.91 -2.84
C SER A 73 0.92 -5.64 -3.65
N ILE A 74 0.90 -5.51 -4.98
CA ILE A 74 1.91 -6.14 -5.83
C ILE A 74 3.28 -5.45 -5.69
N THR A 75 3.29 -4.12 -5.58
CA THR A 75 4.52 -3.32 -5.67
C THR A 75 5.17 -3.03 -4.31
N GLY A 76 4.41 -3.15 -3.22
CA GLY A 76 4.83 -2.71 -1.88
C GLY A 76 4.93 -1.19 -1.74
N ALA A 77 4.48 -0.42 -2.74
CA ALA A 77 4.48 1.03 -2.69
C ALA A 77 3.36 1.55 -1.77
N SER A 78 3.63 2.68 -1.09
CA SER A 78 2.61 3.39 -0.31
C SER A 78 1.46 3.85 -1.21
N MET A 79 0.29 4.02 -0.60
CA MET A 79 -0.91 4.45 -1.33
C MET A 79 -0.75 5.84 -1.95
N SER A 80 -0.01 6.76 -1.33
CA SER A 80 0.34 8.05 -1.92
C SER A 80 1.13 7.88 -3.22
N ARG A 81 2.20 7.06 -3.21
CA ARG A 81 3.05 6.80 -4.37
C ARG A 81 2.28 6.16 -5.51
N VAL A 82 1.42 5.18 -5.22
CA VAL A 82 0.58 4.55 -6.26
C VAL A 82 -0.38 5.56 -6.87
N ARG A 83 -1.04 6.40 -6.06
CA ARG A 83 -1.94 7.42 -6.60
C ARG A 83 -1.23 8.48 -7.41
N ASP A 84 -0.01 8.87 -7.01
CA ASP A 84 0.82 9.81 -7.76
C ASP A 84 1.26 9.21 -9.10
N ALA A 85 1.58 7.91 -9.13
CA ALA A 85 1.85 7.18 -10.38
C ALA A 85 0.62 7.16 -11.30
N VAL A 86 -0.58 6.89 -10.76
CA VAL A 86 -1.82 6.96 -11.55
C VAL A 86 -2.06 8.38 -12.08
N ARG A 87 -1.80 9.41 -11.28
CA ARG A 87 -1.93 10.81 -11.73
C ARG A 87 -0.94 11.15 -12.83
N LEU A 88 0.30 10.67 -12.72
CA LEU A 88 1.30 10.81 -13.78
C LEU A 88 0.81 10.19 -15.09
N VAL A 89 0.30 8.96 -15.04
CA VAL A 89 -0.25 8.27 -16.22
C VAL A 89 -1.45 9.02 -16.81
N ARG A 90 -2.41 9.43 -15.96
CA ARG A 90 -3.69 10.00 -16.42
C ARG A 90 -3.57 11.46 -16.88
N HIS A 91 -2.73 12.24 -16.22
CA HIS A 91 -2.68 13.70 -16.37
C HIS A 91 -1.33 14.22 -16.85
N GLY A 92 -0.34 13.34 -17.05
CA GLY A 92 1.03 13.72 -17.39
C GLY A 92 1.74 14.43 -16.24
N ALA A 93 3.04 14.72 -16.41
CA ALA A 93 3.88 15.31 -15.35
C ALA A 93 3.35 16.65 -14.80
N GLY A 94 2.56 17.39 -15.58
CA GLY A 94 1.95 18.67 -15.17
C GLY A 94 0.90 18.56 -14.07
N TRP A 95 0.46 17.35 -13.67
CA TRP A 95 -0.54 17.16 -12.62
C TRP A 95 -0.13 17.76 -11.26
N VAL A 96 1.18 17.84 -11.00
CA VAL A 96 1.72 18.45 -9.78
C VAL A 96 1.41 19.94 -9.71
N ASN A 97 1.32 20.63 -10.85
CA ASN A 97 1.05 22.07 -10.95
C ASN A 97 -0.43 22.43 -10.71
N LEU A 98 -1.33 21.45 -10.71
CA LEU A 98 -2.75 21.69 -10.43
C LEU A 98 -2.94 22.24 -9.01
N ARG A 99 -3.96 23.07 -8.77
CA ARG A 99 -4.21 23.60 -7.41
C ARG A 99 -4.44 22.50 -6.36
N ARG A 100 -5.08 21.39 -6.75
CA ARG A 100 -5.33 20.22 -5.90
C ARG A 100 -4.87 18.96 -6.60
N ALA A 101 -4.50 17.93 -5.84
CA ALA A 101 -4.21 16.61 -6.43
C ALA A 101 -5.53 16.03 -6.98
N PRO A 102 -5.58 15.59 -8.25
CA PRO A 102 -6.77 14.93 -8.78
C PRO A 102 -7.17 13.71 -7.95
N ALA A 103 -8.47 13.53 -7.70
CA ALA A 103 -8.96 12.38 -6.97
C ALA A 103 -8.88 11.12 -7.85
N ILE A 104 -8.33 10.03 -7.30
CA ILE A 104 -8.27 8.73 -7.99
C ILE A 104 -9.32 7.82 -7.36
N THR A 105 -10.51 7.76 -7.98
CA THR A 105 -11.66 6.98 -7.49
C THR A 105 -11.93 5.71 -8.30
N LYS A 106 -11.37 5.64 -9.51
CA LYS A 106 -11.42 4.49 -10.42
C LYS A 106 -10.13 4.46 -11.24
N THR A 107 -9.76 3.28 -11.72
CA THR A 107 -8.62 3.04 -12.61
C THR A 107 -9.07 2.13 -13.75
N ARG A 108 -8.75 2.54 -14.98
CA ARG A 108 -8.98 1.77 -16.21
C ARG A 108 -7.89 0.70 -16.37
N ASP A 109 -8.12 -0.25 -17.26
CA ASP A 109 -7.25 -1.42 -17.41
C ASP A 109 -5.88 -1.02 -17.99
N ASP A 110 -5.87 -0.13 -18.98
CA ASP A 110 -4.69 0.50 -19.58
C ASP A 110 -3.91 1.38 -18.59
N GLU A 111 -4.63 2.07 -17.70
CA GLU A 111 -4.01 2.85 -16.62
C GLU A 111 -3.30 1.97 -15.61
N ILE A 112 -3.85 0.78 -15.29
CA ILE A 112 -3.21 -0.17 -14.37
C ILE A 112 -1.88 -0.66 -14.95
N GLU A 113 -1.87 -1.09 -16.21
CA GLU A 113 -0.63 -1.51 -16.88
C GLU A 113 0.40 -0.38 -16.89
N SER A 114 0.01 0.81 -17.34
CA SER A 114 0.91 1.97 -17.44
C SER A 114 1.43 2.44 -16.08
N THR A 115 0.61 2.32 -15.04
CA THR A 115 0.99 2.66 -13.67
C THR A 115 1.98 1.63 -13.12
N LEU A 116 1.73 0.34 -13.32
CA LEU A 116 2.66 -0.73 -12.94
C LEU A 116 4.01 -0.58 -13.67
N ARG A 117 3.98 -0.23 -14.96
CA ARG A 117 5.16 0.12 -15.75
C ARG A 117 5.93 1.27 -15.13
N SER A 118 5.25 2.35 -14.74
CA SER A 118 5.86 3.48 -14.05
C SER A 118 6.47 3.10 -12.70
N LEU A 119 5.88 2.13 -12.00
CA LEU A 119 6.38 1.57 -10.73
C LEU A 119 7.50 0.52 -10.91
N GLY A 120 7.94 0.27 -12.14
CA GLY A 120 9.05 -0.63 -12.44
C GLY A 120 8.65 -2.08 -12.69
N TYR A 121 7.40 -2.33 -13.08
CA TYR A 121 6.89 -3.67 -13.37
C TYR A 121 6.27 -3.76 -14.76
N ALA A 122 6.58 -4.83 -15.48
CA ALA A 122 5.99 -5.13 -16.77
C ALA A 122 5.40 -6.55 -16.78
N GLY A 123 4.49 -6.80 -17.71
CA GLY A 123 3.68 -8.00 -17.70
C GLY A 123 2.89 -8.21 -18.97
N GLU A 124 2.13 -9.28 -18.98
CA GLU A 124 1.38 -9.77 -20.13
C GLU A 124 -0.11 -9.86 -19.81
N TRP A 125 -0.93 -9.59 -20.82
CA TRP A 125 -2.38 -9.73 -20.72
C TRP A 125 -2.81 -11.13 -21.12
N HIS A 126 -3.61 -11.76 -20.26
CA HIS A 126 -4.21 -13.06 -20.51
C HIS A 126 -5.74 -12.92 -20.51
N ASP A 127 -6.36 -13.14 -21.66
CA ASP A 127 -7.81 -13.19 -21.79
C ASP A 127 -8.34 -14.56 -21.32
N ILE A 128 -9.31 -14.55 -20.41
CA ILE A 128 -9.83 -15.79 -19.81
C ILE A 128 -11.09 -16.25 -20.55
N LYS A 129 -10.93 -17.29 -21.38
CA LYS A 129 -12.04 -17.91 -22.12
C LYS A 129 -13.08 -18.49 -21.16
N GLY A 130 -14.36 -18.47 -21.57
CA GLY A 130 -15.48 -19.00 -20.78
C GLY A 130 -15.89 -18.16 -19.57
N ARG A 131 -15.07 -17.17 -19.17
CA ARG A 131 -15.32 -16.26 -18.04
C ARG A 131 -15.70 -17.02 -16.75
N PRO A 132 -14.82 -17.93 -16.27
CA PRO A 132 -15.07 -18.73 -15.08
C PRO A 132 -15.29 -17.83 -13.86
N THR A 133 -15.91 -18.39 -12.83
CA THR A 133 -15.97 -17.70 -11.54
C THR A 133 -14.57 -17.57 -10.95
N LEU A 134 -14.35 -16.59 -10.08
CA LEU A 134 -13.07 -16.40 -9.40
C LEU A 134 -12.65 -17.69 -8.69
N ALA A 135 -13.54 -18.38 -7.98
CA ALA A 135 -13.20 -19.65 -7.35
C ALA A 135 -12.74 -20.72 -8.35
N ALA A 136 -13.39 -20.84 -9.50
CA ALA A 136 -13.00 -21.79 -10.54
C ALA A 136 -11.65 -21.41 -11.15
N TYR A 137 -11.46 -20.13 -11.50
CA TYR A 137 -10.20 -19.61 -12.01
C TYR A 137 -9.03 -19.88 -11.06
N LEU A 138 -9.21 -19.60 -9.76
CA LEU A 138 -8.17 -19.78 -8.75
C LEU A 138 -7.75 -21.23 -8.55
N LYS A 139 -8.66 -22.19 -8.77
CA LYS A 139 -8.37 -23.63 -8.76
C LYS A 139 -7.70 -24.13 -10.05
N GLN A 140 -7.99 -23.49 -11.18
CA GLN A 140 -7.56 -23.94 -12.51
C GLN A 140 -6.27 -23.27 -13.01
N ARG A 141 -5.88 -22.13 -12.42
CA ARG A 141 -4.65 -21.41 -12.81
C ARG A 141 -3.42 -22.30 -12.61
N THR A 142 -2.52 -22.24 -13.57
CA THR A 142 -1.26 -22.98 -13.58
C THR A 142 -0.11 -22.09 -14.06
N GLY A 143 1.12 -22.57 -13.90
CA GLY A 143 2.33 -21.89 -14.42
C GLY A 143 2.47 -20.46 -13.89
N ILE A 144 2.73 -19.51 -14.80
CA ILE A 144 3.00 -18.12 -14.43
C ILE A 144 1.80 -17.42 -13.77
N GLN A 145 0.56 -17.78 -14.12
CA GLN A 145 -0.64 -17.22 -13.48
C GLN A 145 -0.82 -17.69 -12.03
N GLN A 146 -0.21 -18.82 -11.67
CA GLN A 146 -0.22 -19.34 -10.31
C GLN A 146 0.90 -18.69 -9.49
N SER A 147 2.13 -18.61 -10.02
CA SER A 147 3.29 -18.18 -9.26
C SER A 147 3.49 -16.66 -9.23
N HIS A 148 3.23 -15.95 -10.33
CA HIS A 148 3.54 -14.53 -10.43
C HIS A 148 2.42 -13.66 -9.87
N PRO A 149 2.74 -12.45 -9.37
CA PRO A 149 1.74 -11.47 -9.02
C PRO A 149 0.86 -11.13 -10.22
N CYS A 150 -0.45 -11.16 -10.02
CA CYS A 150 -1.44 -10.91 -11.05
C CYS A 150 -2.47 -9.90 -10.57
N VAL A 151 -2.90 -9.00 -11.47
CA VAL A 151 -4.13 -8.24 -11.30
C VAL A 151 -5.26 -8.99 -12.02
N VAL A 152 -6.29 -9.39 -11.28
CA VAL A 152 -7.45 -10.12 -11.82
C VAL A 152 -8.63 -9.17 -11.97
N PHE A 153 -9.27 -9.20 -13.14
CA PHE A 153 -10.35 -8.28 -13.51
C PHE A 153 -11.72 -8.97 -13.38
N LEU A 154 -12.49 -8.53 -12.38
CA LEU A 154 -13.82 -9.02 -12.01
C LEU A 154 -14.89 -7.98 -12.40
N GLY A 155 -14.99 -7.68 -13.69
CA GLY A 155 -15.81 -6.60 -14.23
C GLY A 155 -15.25 -5.23 -13.85
N ASN A 156 -15.98 -4.48 -13.03
CA ASN A 156 -15.52 -3.16 -12.54
C ASN A 156 -14.59 -3.26 -11.30
N HIS A 157 -14.26 -4.46 -10.86
CA HIS A 157 -13.45 -4.69 -9.66
C HIS A 157 -12.12 -5.36 -10.00
N ARG A 158 -11.04 -4.99 -9.29
CA ARG A 158 -9.70 -5.51 -9.52
C ARG A 158 -9.12 -6.04 -8.21
N VAL A 159 -8.52 -7.21 -8.25
CA VAL A 159 -7.93 -7.85 -7.07
C VAL A 159 -6.50 -8.27 -7.37
N ALA A 160 -5.65 -8.30 -6.36
CA ALA A 160 -4.29 -8.81 -6.49
C ALA A 160 -4.22 -10.25 -5.97
N ILE A 161 -3.54 -11.11 -6.72
CA ILE A 161 -3.21 -12.48 -6.31
C ILE A 161 -1.74 -12.78 -6.60
N SER A 162 -1.12 -13.63 -5.81
CA SER A 162 0.20 -14.22 -6.11
C SER A 162 0.35 -15.51 -5.33
N GLY A 163 0.57 -16.65 -5.98
CA GLY A 163 0.52 -17.94 -5.29
C GLY A 163 -0.82 -18.13 -4.59
N GLU A 164 -0.77 -18.49 -3.32
CA GLU A 164 -1.93 -18.69 -2.44
C GLU A 164 -2.36 -17.42 -1.70
N LEU A 165 -1.80 -16.26 -2.08
CA LEU A 165 -2.12 -14.98 -1.45
C LEU A 165 -3.15 -14.20 -2.27
N PHE A 166 -4.02 -13.50 -1.56
CA PHE A 166 -5.06 -12.64 -2.10
C PHE A 166 -5.11 -11.30 -1.35
N CYS A 167 -5.22 -10.18 -2.09
CA CYS A 167 -5.43 -8.86 -1.51
C CYS A 167 -6.51 -8.08 -2.26
N ASP A 168 -7.42 -7.46 -1.49
CA ASP A 168 -8.51 -6.62 -2.00
C ASP A 168 -8.94 -5.55 -0.98
N VAL A 169 -9.67 -4.55 -1.46
CA VAL A 169 -10.30 -3.51 -0.64
C VAL A 169 -11.29 -4.07 0.39
N THR A 170 -11.99 -5.18 0.12
CA THR A 170 -12.90 -5.79 1.11
C THR A 170 -12.18 -6.34 2.33
N ASN A 171 -10.90 -6.68 2.18
CA ASN A 171 -10.04 -7.14 3.26
C ASN A 171 -9.23 -5.98 3.84
N ASN A 172 -9.67 -4.74 3.58
CA ASN A 172 -9.01 -3.51 3.99
C ASN A 172 -7.55 -3.39 3.48
N GLY A 173 -7.21 -4.06 2.38
CA GLY A 173 -5.84 -4.10 1.86
C GLY A 173 -4.90 -5.02 2.66
N LEU A 174 -5.44 -5.93 3.47
CA LEU A 174 -4.64 -6.97 4.13
C LEU A 174 -4.59 -8.21 3.26
N MET A 175 -3.41 -8.82 3.19
CA MET A 175 -3.22 -10.12 2.57
C MET A 175 -3.95 -11.18 3.36
N VAL A 176 -4.65 -12.04 2.62
CA VAL A 176 -5.30 -13.22 3.17
C VAL A 176 -4.98 -14.43 2.30
N ASP A 177 -5.18 -15.60 2.88
CA ASP A 177 -5.21 -16.84 2.14
C ASP A 177 -6.29 -16.80 1.05
N ILE A 178 -5.96 -17.34 -0.12
CA ILE A 178 -6.83 -17.35 -1.28
C ILE A 178 -8.13 -18.13 -1.09
N ASP A 179 -8.19 -19.10 -0.18
CA ASP A 179 -9.43 -19.79 0.17
C ASP A 179 -10.41 -18.90 0.91
N ARG A 180 -9.90 -17.84 1.55
CA ARG A 180 -10.69 -16.76 2.17
C ARG A 180 -11.02 -15.64 1.20
N ALA A 181 -10.64 -15.75 -0.07
CA ALA A 181 -10.90 -14.70 -1.06
C ALA A 181 -12.41 -14.40 -1.15
N PRO A 182 -12.83 -13.13 -0.97
CA PRO A 182 -14.18 -12.70 -1.31
C PRO A 182 -14.41 -12.76 -2.82
N TRP A 183 -15.64 -12.48 -3.25
CA TRP A 183 -15.99 -12.43 -4.67
C TRP A 183 -15.86 -13.75 -5.43
N ARG A 184 -15.79 -14.91 -4.73
CA ARG A 184 -15.63 -16.26 -5.33
C ARG A 184 -16.59 -16.56 -6.50
N ARG A 185 -17.77 -15.95 -6.52
CA ARG A 185 -18.80 -16.15 -7.57
C ARG A 185 -18.71 -15.14 -8.73
N LYS A 186 -17.91 -14.07 -8.62
CA LYS A 186 -17.75 -13.08 -9.71
C LYS A 186 -16.96 -13.70 -10.85
N LYS A 187 -17.29 -13.31 -12.09
CA LYS A 187 -16.63 -13.82 -13.28
C LYS A 187 -15.30 -13.12 -13.51
N VAL A 188 -14.29 -13.89 -13.88
CA VAL A 188 -12.98 -13.38 -14.33
C VAL A 188 -13.05 -13.12 -15.82
N HIS A 189 -12.71 -11.91 -16.25
CA HIS A 189 -12.68 -11.58 -17.67
C HIS A 189 -11.26 -11.63 -18.24
N ARG A 190 -10.32 -11.06 -17.49
CA ARG A 190 -8.97 -10.82 -17.92
C ARG A 190 -8.04 -10.84 -16.73
N VAL A 191 -6.77 -11.14 -16.98
CA VAL A 191 -5.72 -11.14 -15.97
C VAL A 191 -4.50 -10.45 -16.56
N PHE A 192 -3.87 -9.59 -15.77
CA PHE A 192 -2.58 -9.02 -16.10
C PHE A 192 -1.52 -9.68 -15.22
N VAL A 193 -0.60 -10.42 -15.82
CA VAL A 193 0.42 -11.24 -15.14
C VAL A 193 1.75 -10.49 -15.19
N LEU A 194 2.36 -10.24 -14.04
CA LEU A 194 3.59 -9.45 -13.93
C LEU A 194 4.77 -10.39 -14.16
N THR A 195 5.45 -10.29 -15.30
CA THR A 195 6.48 -11.26 -15.71
C THR A 195 7.91 -10.79 -15.40
N HIS A 196 8.17 -9.49 -15.42
CA HIS A 196 9.50 -8.95 -15.20
C HIS A 196 9.49 -7.55 -14.57
N ARG A 197 10.63 -7.18 -13.98
CA ARG A 197 10.89 -5.82 -13.48
C ARG A 197 11.58 -5.02 -14.58
N ILE A 198 11.35 -3.72 -14.58
CA ILE A 198 11.96 -2.74 -15.47
C ILE A 198 12.41 -1.53 -14.64
N PRO A 199 13.23 -0.61 -15.17
CA PRO A 199 13.55 0.63 -14.48
C PRO A 199 12.26 1.41 -14.14
N ALA A 200 12.10 1.76 -12.87
CA ALA A 200 10.95 2.56 -12.44
C ALA A 200 11.09 3.99 -12.98
N THR A 201 9.97 4.56 -13.40
CA THR A 201 9.92 5.97 -13.81
C THR A 201 9.95 6.86 -12.57
N HIS A 202 10.59 8.03 -12.68
CA HIS A 202 10.51 9.04 -11.64
C HIS A 202 9.05 9.53 -11.52
N ILE A 203 8.43 9.26 -10.38
CA ILE A 203 7.06 9.70 -10.07
C ILE A 203 7.19 10.98 -9.23
N PRO A 204 6.87 12.16 -9.80
CA PRO A 204 6.99 13.40 -9.06
C PRO A 204 5.95 13.40 -7.94
N PRO A 205 6.34 13.53 -6.66
CA PRO A 205 5.37 13.65 -5.59
C PRO A 205 4.74 15.03 -5.66
N LYS A 206 3.46 15.12 -5.29
CA LYS A 206 2.91 16.44 -4.95
C LYS A 206 3.21 16.69 -3.50
N THR A 207 4.11 17.64 -3.23
CA THR A 207 4.20 18.23 -1.89
C THR A 207 2.78 18.59 -1.52
N PRO A 208 2.21 18.04 -0.43
CA PRO A 208 0.86 18.38 -0.05
C PRO A 208 0.83 19.89 -0.03
N SER A 209 -0.06 20.49 -0.83
CA SER A 209 -0.40 21.88 -0.61
C SER A 209 -0.88 21.85 0.83
N ARG A 210 -0.02 22.26 1.74
CA ARG A 210 -0.46 22.72 3.04
C ARG A 210 -1.42 23.82 2.62
N VAL A 211 -2.71 23.49 2.54
CA VAL A 211 -3.68 24.37 3.15
C VAL A 211 -3.08 24.50 4.53
N GLN A 212 -2.31 25.57 4.74
CA GLN A 212 -1.71 25.80 6.02
C GLN A 212 -2.90 25.74 6.97
N PRO A 213 -2.96 24.77 7.90
CA PRO A 213 -3.80 25.01 9.06
C PRO A 213 -3.22 26.31 9.63
N ALA A 214 -4.02 27.38 9.61
CA ALA A 214 -3.64 28.76 9.93
C ALA A 214 -2.46 28.77 10.89
N HIS A 215 -1.27 29.25 10.47
CA HIS A 215 0.03 29.08 11.13
C HIS A 215 -0.07 28.84 12.65
N LEU A 216 -0.28 27.58 13.07
CA LEU A 216 -0.32 27.26 14.48
C LEU A 216 1.13 27.22 14.97
N THR A 217 1.47 28.09 15.91
CA THR A 217 2.77 28.11 16.58
C THR A 217 3.05 26.75 17.23
N ALA A 218 4.31 26.45 17.54
CA ALA A 218 4.69 25.20 18.22
C ALA A 218 3.91 25.02 19.53
N GLU A 219 3.64 26.12 20.21
CA GLU A 219 2.84 26.18 21.43
C GLU A 219 1.37 25.85 21.18
N GLN A 220 0.75 26.41 20.14
CA GLN A 220 -0.63 26.09 19.77
C GLN A 220 -0.80 24.61 19.38
N LYS A 221 0.21 24.01 18.72
CA LYS A 221 0.21 22.56 18.42
C LYS A 221 0.33 21.70 19.67
N ARG A 222 1.16 22.12 20.63
CA ARG A 222 1.26 21.44 21.94
C ARG A 222 -0.07 21.51 22.67
N ARG A 223 -0.69 22.69 22.71
CA ARG A 223 -2.01 22.89 23.33
C ARG A 223 -3.10 22.02 22.69
N ILE A 224 -3.13 21.92 21.36
CA ILE A 224 -4.11 21.06 20.66
C ILE A 224 -3.88 19.57 20.97
N LYS A 225 -2.63 19.12 21.01
CA LYS A 225 -2.32 17.73 21.39
C LYS A 225 -2.71 17.44 22.84
N GLU A 226 -2.47 18.39 23.72
CA GLU A 226 -2.83 18.29 25.13
C GLU A 226 -4.35 18.22 25.30
N LEU A 227 -5.09 19.09 24.62
CA LEU A 227 -6.54 19.06 24.59
C LEU A 227 -7.10 17.76 24.02
N ASP A 228 -6.52 17.22 22.93
CA ASP A 228 -6.93 15.93 22.37
C ASP A 228 -6.64 14.76 23.33
N ARG A 229 -5.54 14.83 24.10
CA ARG A 229 -5.22 13.83 25.13
C ARG A 229 -6.25 13.87 26.26
N LEU A 230 -6.46 15.05 26.84
CA LEU A 230 -7.40 15.26 27.95
C LEU A 230 -8.84 14.89 27.55
N PHE A 231 -9.25 15.24 26.32
CA PHE A 231 -10.54 14.84 25.78
C PHE A 231 -10.72 13.32 25.74
N ARG A 232 -9.70 12.59 25.26
CA ARG A 232 -9.74 11.12 25.20
C ARG A 232 -9.74 10.48 26.58
N GLU A 233 -8.99 11.04 27.51
CA GLU A 233 -8.94 10.57 28.90
C GLU A 233 -10.29 10.77 29.59
N ALA A 234 -10.90 11.94 29.44
CA ALA A 234 -12.24 12.23 29.94
C ALA A 234 -13.29 11.26 29.39
N VAL A 235 -13.35 11.08 28.07
CA VAL A 235 -14.31 10.15 27.45
C VAL A 235 -14.09 8.72 27.94
N LYS A 236 -12.84 8.26 28.09
CA LYS A 236 -12.56 6.92 28.63
C LYS A 236 -13.02 6.76 30.08
N ALA A 237 -12.78 7.77 30.92
CA ALA A 237 -13.17 7.76 32.32
C ALA A 237 -14.69 7.71 32.49
N GLU A 238 -15.43 8.51 31.69
CA GLU A 238 -16.90 8.56 31.74
C GLU A 238 -17.57 7.30 31.19
N THR A 239 -16.98 6.69 30.15
CA THR A 239 -17.61 5.57 29.43
C THR A 239 -17.08 4.18 29.81
N GLY A 240 -16.02 4.10 30.62
CA GLY A 240 -15.32 2.85 30.93
C GLY A 240 -14.64 2.21 29.72
N ALA A 241 -14.37 3.00 28.67
CA ALA A 241 -13.84 2.48 27.40
C ALA A 241 -12.35 2.13 27.48
N MET A 242 -11.98 0.96 26.96
CA MET A 242 -10.58 0.58 26.76
C MET A 242 -9.95 1.31 25.57
N ARG A 243 -10.72 1.48 24.49
CA ARG A 243 -10.26 2.11 23.24
C ARG A 243 -11.22 3.19 22.79
N ILE A 244 -10.66 4.26 22.26
CA ILE A 244 -11.40 5.41 21.71
C ILE A 244 -10.91 5.74 20.31
N LYS A 245 -11.85 5.98 19.40
CA LYS A 245 -11.62 6.49 18.06
C LYS A 245 -12.39 7.80 17.90
N VAL A 246 -11.64 8.88 17.73
CA VAL A 246 -12.18 10.23 17.50
C VAL A 246 -11.94 10.57 16.03
N THR A 247 -13.02 10.85 15.30
CA THR A 247 -12.95 11.37 13.92
C THR A 247 -13.10 12.89 13.95
N ALA A 248 -13.18 13.53 12.78
CA ALA A 248 -13.44 14.97 12.71
C ALA A 248 -14.80 15.34 13.35
N THR A 249 -15.79 14.45 13.26
CA THR A 249 -17.19 14.74 13.59
C THR A 249 -17.81 13.78 14.59
N GLU A 250 -17.19 12.64 14.89
CA GLU A 250 -17.81 11.55 15.65
C GLU A 250 -16.84 10.90 16.64
N VAL A 251 -17.39 10.33 17.71
CA VAL A 251 -16.66 9.59 18.74
C VAL A 251 -17.19 8.16 18.81
N PHE A 252 -16.26 7.20 18.79
CA PHE A 252 -16.54 5.77 18.94
C PHE A 252 -15.69 5.19 20.07
N ILE A 253 -16.25 4.24 20.81
CA ILE A 253 -15.61 3.59 21.95
C ILE A 253 -15.68 2.06 21.83
N ILE A 254 -14.80 1.37 22.56
CA ILE A 254 -14.89 -0.06 22.84
C ILE A 254 -14.73 -0.25 24.35
N ARG A 255 -15.74 -0.81 24.99
CA ARG A 255 -15.70 -1.23 26.41
C ARG A 255 -15.27 -2.69 26.53
N PRO A 256 -14.86 -3.16 27.72
CA PRO A 256 -14.43 -4.55 27.92
C PRO A 256 -15.45 -5.60 27.46
N ALA A 257 -16.75 -5.29 27.55
CA ALA A 257 -17.83 -6.19 27.15
C ALA A 257 -18.28 -6.04 25.68
N ASP A 258 -17.77 -5.03 24.95
CA ASP A 258 -18.21 -4.77 23.58
C ASP A 258 -17.45 -5.66 22.57
N THR A 259 -18.17 -6.23 21.60
CA THR A 259 -17.57 -7.04 20.52
C THR A 259 -17.11 -6.20 19.32
N GLY A 260 -17.35 -4.88 19.34
CA GLY A 260 -17.05 -3.96 18.25
C GLY A 260 -17.08 -2.50 18.67
N TRP A 261 -16.89 -1.60 17.69
CA TRP A 261 -16.95 -0.15 17.92
C TRP A 261 -18.39 0.30 18.17
N THR A 262 -18.62 0.91 19.32
CA THR A 262 -19.90 1.50 19.70
C THR A 262 -19.86 3.01 19.46
N TRP A 263 -20.88 3.54 18.79
CA TRP A 263 -20.99 4.99 18.58
C TRP A 263 -21.37 5.68 19.89
N CYS A 264 -20.56 6.65 20.30
CA CYS A 264 -20.74 7.39 21.54
C CYS A 264 -21.48 8.71 21.31
N GLY A 265 -21.38 9.29 20.11
CA GLY A 265 -22.04 10.56 19.75
C GLY A 265 -21.26 11.40 18.75
N ALA A 266 -21.86 12.51 18.32
CA ALA A 266 -21.17 13.55 17.57
C ALA A 266 -20.11 14.22 18.45
N ARG A 267 -18.95 14.56 17.87
CA ARG A 267 -17.80 15.11 18.60
C ARG A 267 -18.18 16.38 19.37
N ASP A 268 -18.88 17.31 18.73
CA ASP A 268 -19.26 18.57 19.36
C ASP A 268 -20.27 18.35 20.49
N GLY A 269 -21.19 17.40 20.33
CA GLY A 269 -22.12 17.01 21.40
C GLY A 269 -21.41 16.38 22.59
N VAL A 270 -20.42 15.51 22.35
CA VAL A 270 -19.60 14.91 23.42
C VAL A 270 -18.78 15.97 24.15
N VAL A 271 -18.22 16.95 23.42
CA VAL A 271 -17.53 18.09 24.05
C VAL A 271 -18.51 18.88 24.92
N ASP A 272 -19.71 19.19 24.41
CA ASP A 272 -20.71 19.96 25.16
C ASP A 272 -21.14 19.23 26.45
N SER A 273 -21.32 17.91 26.40
CA SER A 273 -21.61 17.08 27.58
C SER A 273 -20.48 17.12 28.63
N LEU A 274 -19.21 17.08 28.19
CA LEU A 274 -18.06 17.21 29.10
C LEU A 274 -17.98 18.60 29.74
N LEU A 275 -18.39 19.64 29.03
CA LEU A 275 -18.32 21.02 29.51
C LEU A 275 -19.50 21.40 30.43
N LYS A 276 -20.72 20.94 30.13
CA LYS A 276 -21.95 21.46 30.75
C LYS A 276 -22.52 20.65 31.91
N LEU A 277 -21.83 19.61 32.39
CA LEU A 277 -22.28 18.71 33.46
C LEU A 277 -23.71 18.21 33.21
N GLN A 278 -23.84 17.12 32.46
CA GLN A 278 -25.16 16.57 32.13
C GLN A 278 -25.58 15.52 33.14
N GLU A 279 -26.83 15.60 33.61
CA GLU A 279 -27.40 14.60 34.54
C GLU A 279 -27.75 13.28 33.83
N HIS A 280 -27.91 13.28 32.50
CA HIS A 280 -28.36 12.12 31.73
C HIS A 280 -27.56 11.93 30.43
N GLY A 281 -27.00 10.74 30.23
CA GLY A 281 -26.22 10.38 29.06
C GLY A 281 -25.06 9.45 29.39
N TRP A 282 -24.27 9.03 28.39
CA TRP A 282 -23.06 8.22 28.59
C TRP A 282 -21.87 9.03 29.10
N ILE A 283 -22.00 10.36 29.07
CA ILE A 283 -20.97 11.31 29.47
C ILE A 283 -21.65 12.33 30.35
N GLY A 284 -21.41 12.23 31.67
CA GLY A 284 -21.96 13.16 32.65
C GLY A 284 -21.02 14.33 32.93
N GLY A 285 -19.72 14.15 32.67
CA GLY A 285 -18.69 15.14 32.94
C GLY A 285 -18.28 15.21 34.42
N ASN A 286 -18.61 14.18 35.21
CA ASN A 286 -18.41 14.20 36.66
C ASN A 286 -17.07 13.61 37.09
N THR A 287 -16.27 13.09 36.16
CA THR A 287 -14.95 12.52 36.46
C THR A 287 -13.86 13.58 36.59
N ASP A 288 -12.82 13.28 37.38
CA ASP A 288 -11.62 14.14 37.51
C ASP A 288 -10.96 14.43 36.15
N ALA A 289 -11.01 13.45 35.24
CA ALA A 289 -10.51 13.61 33.88
C ALA A 289 -11.36 14.60 33.04
N ALA A 290 -12.69 14.57 33.20
CA ALA A 290 -13.57 15.57 32.61
C ALA A 290 -13.37 16.96 33.22
N ALA A 291 -13.11 17.04 34.53
CA ALA A 291 -12.77 18.29 35.20
C ALA A 291 -11.44 18.88 34.69
N ALA A 292 -10.41 18.06 34.49
CA ALA A 292 -9.14 18.49 33.91
C ALA A 292 -9.29 19.01 32.46
N TYR A 293 -10.15 18.35 31.67
CA TYR A 293 -10.49 18.82 30.32
C TYR A 293 -11.22 20.17 30.36
N ARG A 294 -12.21 20.35 31.25
CA ARG A 294 -12.92 21.63 31.44
C ARG A 294 -12.01 22.78 31.84
N ALA A 295 -11.16 22.56 32.84
CA ALA A 295 -10.21 23.56 33.33
C ALA A 295 -9.29 24.06 32.19
N THR A 296 -8.86 23.16 31.31
CA THR A 296 -8.01 23.49 30.16
C THR A 296 -8.78 24.25 29.05
N MET A 297 -10.08 24.05 28.97
CA MET A 297 -11.00 24.77 28.08
C MET A 297 -11.46 26.12 28.66
N GLY A 298 -11.16 26.41 29.93
CA GLY A 298 -11.51 27.66 30.61
C GLY A 298 -12.91 27.67 31.24
N TYR A 299 -13.43 26.49 31.59
CA TYR A 299 -14.71 26.29 32.28
C TYR A 299 -14.50 25.74 33.69
#